data_AF-A0A0C3LF33-F1
#
_entry.id   AF-A0A0C3LF33-F1
#
_cell.length_a   1.000
_cell.length_b   1.000
_cell.length_c   1.000
_cell.angle_alpha   90.00
_cell.angle_beta   90.00
_cell.angle_gamma   90.00
#
_symmetry.space_group_name_H-M   'P 1'
#
loop_
_entity.id
_entity.type
_entity.pdbx_description
1 polymer ?
#
loop_
_entity_poly.entity_id
_entity_poly.type
_entity_poly.pdbx_seq_one_letter_code
_entity_poly.pdbx_strand_id
1 'polypeptide(L)'
;MRFFFTITCVASLASAFVVPKRNNDGQVPACVTTCAANANPAPCDPSDVPCMCLNVTYANATAPCIQQSCSQEDIQTATAIGKETCKNAGVDLDNPIPECGKSCFQAAPPGDCSTEDGACLCNNRDYITSIHTCLQGSCTGQDLQAAVLVGKATCRAYGVDISPIVGA
;
A
#
# COMPACT_ATOMS: atom_id res chain seq x y z
N MET A 1 -66.30 43.95 -0.97
CA MET A 1 -65.22 43.58 -0.02
C MET A 1 -64.59 42.29 -0.52
N ARG A 2 -63.36 42.36 -1.07
CA ARG A 2 -62.63 41.20 -1.61
C ARG A 2 -61.76 40.62 -0.50
N PHE A 3 -62.00 39.37 -0.13
CA PHE A 3 -61.18 38.62 0.82
C PHE A 3 -59.88 38.17 0.14
N PHE A 4 -58.74 38.64 0.68
CA PHE A 4 -57.41 38.17 0.31
C PHE A 4 -57.02 36.99 1.22
N PHE A 5 -56.73 35.83 0.62
CA PHE A 5 -56.11 34.69 1.29
C PHE A 5 -54.58 34.84 1.22
N THR A 6 -53.89 34.88 2.35
CA THR A 6 -52.43 34.81 2.43
C THR A 6 -51.99 33.37 2.67
N ILE A 7 -51.24 32.82 1.72
CA ILE A 7 -50.57 31.52 1.82
C ILE A 7 -49.26 31.72 2.58
N THR A 8 -49.12 31.12 3.75
CA THR A 8 -47.87 31.05 4.50
C THR A 8 -47.08 29.81 4.07
N CYS A 9 -45.95 30.01 3.37
CA CYS A 9 -44.95 28.97 3.14
C CYS A 9 -44.24 28.65 4.46
N VAL A 10 -44.43 27.42 4.95
CA VAL A 10 -43.61 26.85 6.02
C VAL A 10 -42.32 26.38 5.37
N ALA A 11 -41.21 27.10 5.60
CA ALA A 11 -39.90 26.66 5.17
C ALA A 11 -39.46 25.49 6.06
N SER A 12 -39.42 24.30 5.47
CA SER A 12 -38.86 23.09 6.08
C SER A 12 -37.43 23.36 6.56
N LEU A 13 -37.16 23.08 7.83
CA LEU A 13 -35.81 23.04 8.39
C LEU A 13 -35.03 21.93 7.66
N ALA A 14 -34.22 22.29 6.68
CA ALA A 14 -33.19 21.40 6.18
C ALA A 14 -32.18 21.21 7.32
N SER A 15 -32.17 20.04 7.93
CA SER A 15 -31.11 19.62 8.85
C SER A 15 -29.80 19.61 8.08
N ALA A 16 -29.07 20.72 8.11
CA ALA A 16 -27.69 20.77 7.69
C ALA A 16 -26.90 19.92 8.68
N PHE A 17 -26.60 18.67 8.32
CA PHE A 17 -25.51 17.94 8.96
C PHE A 17 -24.24 18.72 8.66
N VAL A 18 -23.84 19.58 9.59
CA VAL A 18 -22.51 20.15 9.60
C VAL A 18 -21.59 18.98 9.91
N VAL A 19 -21.03 18.35 8.87
CA VAL A 19 -19.88 17.46 9.04
C VAL A 19 -18.77 18.37 9.56
N PRO A 20 -18.33 18.23 10.82
CA PRO A 20 -17.20 19.01 11.28
C PRO A 20 -16.01 18.59 10.44
N LYS A 21 -15.47 19.50 9.63
CA LYS A 21 -14.16 19.31 9.01
C LYS A 21 -13.18 19.03 10.15
N ARG A 22 -12.69 17.80 10.26
CA ARG A 22 -11.55 17.52 11.13
C ARG A 22 -10.34 18.15 10.48
N ASN A 23 -9.73 19.10 11.18
CA ASN A 23 -8.43 19.65 10.86
C ASN A 23 -7.38 18.54 11.05
N ASN A 24 -7.23 17.64 10.07
CA ASN A 24 -6.12 16.70 10.04
C ASN A 24 -5.04 17.30 9.14
N ASP A 25 -4.07 17.99 9.74
CA ASP A 25 -2.92 18.62 9.09
C ASP A 25 -1.91 17.58 8.54
N GLY A 26 -2.38 16.57 7.80
CA GLY A 26 -1.54 15.49 7.25
C GLY A 26 -1.15 14.40 8.26
N GLN A 27 -1.76 14.37 9.44
CA GLN A 27 -1.53 13.30 10.42
C GLN A 27 -2.39 12.06 10.13
N VAL A 28 -1.81 10.88 10.35
CA VAL A 28 -2.53 9.60 10.25
C VAL A 28 -3.62 9.55 11.34
N PRO A 29 -4.88 9.25 10.98
CA PRO A 29 -5.97 9.17 11.95
C PRO A 29 -5.68 8.19 13.10
N ALA A 30 -6.05 8.58 14.33
CA ALA A 30 -5.77 7.80 15.54
C ALA A 30 -6.36 6.38 15.53
N CYS A 31 -7.51 6.18 14.86
CA CYS A 31 -8.10 4.86 14.71
C CYS A 31 -7.18 3.92 13.89
N VAL A 32 -6.50 4.45 12.86
CA VAL A 32 -5.58 3.68 12.03
C VAL A 32 -4.30 3.36 12.78
N THR A 33 -3.73 4.34 13.50
CA THR A 33 -2.52 4.09 14.31
C THR A 33 -2.76 3.08 15.42
N THR A 34 -3.96 3.09 16.04
CA THR A 34 -4.36 2.09 17.02
C THR A 34 -4.48 0.70 16.39
N CYS A 35 -5.11 0.58 15.23
CA CYS A 35 -5.22 -0.71 14.55
C CYS A 35 -3.86 -1.26 14.12
N ALA A 36 -3.01 -0.40 13.55
CA ALA A 36 -1.64 -0.72 13.16
C ALA A 36 -0.81 -1.25 14.34
N ALA A 37 -0.89 -0.60 15.50
CA ALA A 37 -0.16 -1.01 16.71
C ALA A 37 -0.59 -2.38 17.26
N ASN A 38 -1.78 -2.87 16.90
CA ASN A 38 -2.30 -4.17 17.33
C ASN A 38 -1.96 -5.31 16.35
N ALA A 39 -1.43 -4.99 15.17
CA ALA A 39 -1.03 -5.99 14.18
C ALA A 39 0.48 -6.29 14.29
N ASN A 40 0.88 -7.52 13.97
CA ASN A 40 2.28 -7.91 13.98
C ASN A 40 2.97 -7.46 12.67
N PRO A 41 3.96 -6.55 12.72
CA PRO A 41 4.65 -6.07 11.53
C PRO A 41 5.66 -7.08 10.96
N ALA A 42 5.98 -8.14 11.71
CA ALA A 42 6.91 -9.16 11.26
C ALA A 42 6.45 -9.78 9.93
N PRO A 43 7.40 -10.17 9.06
CA PRO A 43 8.85 -10.17 9.26
C PRO A 43 9.54 -8.81 9.03
N CYS A 44 8.81 -7.76 8.66
CA CYS A 44 9.40 -6.44 8.47
C CYS A 44 9.73 -5.77 9.81
N ASP A 45 10.83 -5.01 9.81
CA ASP A 45 11.06 -4.01 10.86
C ASP A 45 10.12 -2.81 10.63
N PRO A 46 9.46 -2.24 11.66
CA PRO A 46 8.58 -1.08 11.49
C PRO A 46 9.25 0.15 10.88
N SER A 47 10.58 0.25 10.96
CA SER A 47 11.36 1.32 10.31
C SER A 47 11.74 1.02 8.85
N ASP A 48 11.59 -0.22 8.38
CA ASP A 48 11.77 -0.60 6.99
C ASP A 48 10.50 -0.27 6.20
N VAL A 49 10.34 1.01 5.87
CA VAL A 49 9.15 1.53 5.18
C VAL A 49 8.87 0.77 3.88
N PRO A 50 9.84 0.51 2.97
CA PRO A 50 9.57 -0.29 1.78
C PRO A 50 9.01 -1.68 2.08
N CYS A 51 9.56 -2.38 3.08
CA CYS A 51 9.05 -3.70 3.48
C CYS A 51 7.63 -3.59 4.02
N MET A 52 7.38 -2.64 4.93
CA MET A 52 6.06 -2.41 5.52
C MET A 52 5.00 -2.09 4.45
N CYS A 53 5.35 -1.33 3.42
CA CYS A 53 4.46 -1.01 2.30
C CYS A 53 4.03 -2.24 1.49
N LEU A 54 4.86 -3.29 1.46
CA LEU A 54 4.64 -4.50 0.66
C LEU A 54 4.25 -5.71 1.54
N ASN A 55 4.13 -5.53 2.86
CA ASN A 55 3.72 -6.57 3.79
C ASN A 55 2.19 -6.77 3.76
N VAL A 56 1.74 -7.56 2.79
CA VAL A 56 0.32 -7.92 2.60
C VAL A 56 -0.26 -8.66 3.81
N THR A 57 0.54 -9.43 4.54
CA THR A 57 0.10 -10.13 5.76
C THR A 57 -0.28 -9.13 6.85
N TYR A 58 0.57 -8.14 7.08
CA TYR A 58 0.31 -7.05 8.01
C TYR A 58 -0.90 -6.20 7.56
N ALA A 59 -0.97 -5.85 6.28
CA ALA A 59 -2.10 -5.10 5.72
C ALA A 59 -3.44 -5.85 5.94
N ASN A 60 -3.48 -7.15 5.64
CA ASN A 60 -4.65 -8.00 5.85
C ASN A 60 -5.02 -8.15 7.33
N ALA A 61 -4.03 -8.22 8.22
CA ALA A 61 -4.27 -8.28 9.66
C ALA A 61 -4.86 -6.97 10.21
N THR A 62 -4.45 -5.83 9.64
CA THR A 62 -4.86 -4.50 10.11
C THR A 62 -6.22 -4.07 9.53
N ALA A 63 -6.52 -4.48 8.30
CA ALA A 63 -7.70 -4.02 7.55
C ALA A 63 -9.04 -4.23 8.30
N PRO A 64 -9.34 -5.40 8.92
CA PRO A 64 -10.61 -5.58 9.63
C PRO A 64 -10.82 -4.60 10.78
N CYS A 65 -9.76 -4.26 11.52
CA CYS A 65 -9.81 -3.27 12.59
C CYS A 65 -10.10 -1.87 12.03
N ILE A 66 -9.39 -1.48 10.97
CA ILE A 66 -9.56 -0.18 10.31
C ILE A 66 -11.00 -0.03 9.80
N GLN A 67 -11.52 -1.05 9.11
CA GLN A 67 -12.89 -1.02 8.57
C GLN A 67 -13.96 -0.90 9.66
N GLN A 68 -13.72 -1.46 10.85
CA GLN A 68 -14.65 -1.39 11.98
C GLN A 68 -14.53 -0.11 12.81
N SER A 69 -13.32 0.45 12.92
CA SER A 69 -13.01 1.49 13.89
C SER A 69 -12.83 2.89 13.30
N CYS A 70 -12.72 2.99 11.97
CA CYS A 70 -12.48 4.25 11.27
C CYS A 70 -13.66 4.67 10.41
N SER A 71 -13.84 5.98 10.24
CA SER A 71 -14.76 6.51 9.24
C SER A 71 -14.19 6.33 7.82
N GLN A 72 -15.06 6.36 6.81
CA GLN A 72 -14.61 6.32 5.41
C GLN A 72 -13.64 7.46 5.05
N GLU A 73 -13.85 8.64 5.64
CA GLU A 73 -12.97 9.81 5.47
C GLU A 73 -11.58 9.57 6.10
N ASP A 74 -11.53 8.99 7.30
CA ASP A 74 -10.28 8.62 7.96
C ASP A 74 -9.53 7.55 7.14
N ILE A 75 -10.24 6.56 6.58
CA ILE A 75 -9.65 5.52 5.72
C ILE A 75 -9.05 6.14 4.46
N GLN A 76 -9.77 7.05 3.79
CA GLN A 76 -9.27 7.74 2.60
C GLN A 76 -8.04 8.60 2.91
N THR A 77 -8.08 9.35 4.01
CA THR A 77 -6.95 10.16 4.49
C THR A 77 -5.73 9.29 4.77
N ALA A 78 -5.89 8.20 5.52
CA ALA A 78 -4.80 7.28 5.83
C ALA A 78 -4.25 6.58 4.58
N THR A 79 -5.12 6.23 3.62
CA THR A 79 -4.68 5.64 2.35
C THR A 79 -3.83 6.62 1.55
N ALA A 80 -4.21 7.89 1.47
CA ALA A 80 -3.43 8.92 0.80
C ALA A 80 -2.06 9.12 1.45
N ILE A 81 -2.03 9.25 2.79
CA ILE A 81 -0.78 9.37 3.55
C ILE A 81 0.10 8.13 3.37
N GLY A 82 -0.48 6.93 3.42
CA GLY A 82 0.23 5.67 3.24
C GLY A 82 0.86 5.57 1.85
N LYS A 83 0.11 5.89 0.79
CA LYS A 83 0.63 5.93 -0.58
C LYS A 83 1.78 6.92 -0.74
N GLU A 84 1.63 8.14 -0.20
CA GLU A 84 2.69 9.15 -0.24
C GLU A 84 3.94 8.71 0.52
N THR A 85 3.75 8.11 1.71
CA THR A 85 4.85 7.57 2.53
C THR A 85 5.62 6.48 1.79
N CYS A 86 4.91 5.51 1.19
CA CYS A 86 5.52 4.45 0.40
C CYS A 86 6.26 5.01 -0.82
N LYS A 87 5.64 5.98 -1.51
CA LYS A 87 6.24 6.62 -2.69
C LYS A 87 7.53 7.35 -2.35
N ASN A 88 7.56 8.07 -1.23
CA ASN A 88 8.77 8.73 -0.72
C ASN A 88 9.87 7.74 -0.32
N ALA A 89 9.49 6.51 0.05
CA ALA A 89 10.41 5.41 0.30
C ALA A 89 10.80 4.62 -0.97
N GLY A 90 10.37 5.06 -2.16
CA GLY A 90 10.70 4.43 -3.45
C GLY A 90 9.76 3.31 -3.89
N VAL A 91 8.63 3.12 -3.21
CA VAL A 91 7.59 2.13 -3.54
C VAL A 91 6.32 2.85 -4.01
N ASP A 92 6.06 2.83 -5.32
CA ASP A 92 4.78 3.31 -5.85
C ASP A 92 3.74 2.18 -5.78
N LEU A 93 2.82 2.23 -4.82
CA LEU A 93 1.82 1.17 -4.65
C LEU A 93 0.83 1.05 -5.83
N ASP A 94 0.69 2.09 -6.65
CA ASP A 94 -0.17 2.06 -7.84
C ASP A 94 0.56 1.45 -9.04
N ASN A 95 1.89 1.53 -9.08
CA ASN A 95 2.72 0.85 -10.08
C ASN A 95 4.05 0.37 -9.47
N PRO A 96 4.03 -0.71 -8.67
CA PRO A 96 5.18 -1.13 -7.87
C PRO A 96 6.32 -1.69 -8.74
N ILE A 97 6.01 -2.16 -9.94
CA ILE A 97 7.00 -2.65 -10.90
C ILE A 97 7.03 -1.68 -12.10
N PRO A 98 8.17 -1.07 -12.41
CA PRO A 98 8.33 -0.26 -13.62
C PRO A 98 7.99 -1.04 -14.87
N GLU A 99 7.48 -0.36 -15.91
CA GLU A 99 7.00 -1.00 -17.14
C GLU A 99 8.07 -1.91 -17.78
N CYS A 100 9.33 -1.46 -17.80
CA CYS A 100 10.47 -2.20 -18.33
C CYS A 100 10.70 -3.56 -17.64
N GLY A 101 10.23 -3.74 -16.40
CA GLY A 101 10.44 -4.93 -15.59
C GLY A 101 9.26 -5.89 -15.57
N LYS A 102 8.08 -5.49 -16.05
CA LYS A 102 6.86 -6.31 -15.95
C LYS A 102 7.01 -7.67 -16.66
N SER A 103 7.62 -7.68 -17.84
CA SER A 103 7.90 -8.91 -18.58
C SER A 103 8.89 -9.82 -17.87
N CYS A 104 9.84 -9.27 -17.11
CA CYS A 104 10.82 -10.05 -16.36
C CYS A 104 10.17 -10.92 -15.27
N PHE A 105 9.20 -10.37 -14.53
CA PHE A 105 8.47 -11.14 -13.51
C PHE A 105 7.53 -12.19 -14.13
N GLN A 106 6.93 -11.90 -15.29
CA GLN A 106 6.04 -12.83 -15.98
C GLN A 106 6.79 -14.00 -16.63
N ALA A 107 8.01 -13.76 -17.11
CA ALA A 107 8.82 -14.77 -17.81
C ALA A 107 9.67 -15.63 -16.87
N ALA A 108 9.87 -15.20 -15.62
CA ALA A 108 10.74 -15.91 -14.68
C ALA A 108 10.15 -17.29 -14.30
N PRO A 109 10.92 -18.38 -14.47
CA PRO A 109 10.42 -19.72 -14.19
C PRO A 109 10.31 -19.93 -12.68
N PRO A 110 9.13 -20.24 -12.11
CA PRO A 110 8.95 -20.39 -10.67
C PRO A 110 9.63 -21.67 -10.11
N GLY A 111 10.07 -22.58 -10.98
CA GLY A 111 10.56 -23.90 -10.59
C GLY A 111 9.44 -24.71 -9.94
N ASP A 112 9.74 -25.34 -8.80
CA ASP A 112 8.77 -26.13 -8.03
C ASP A 112 7.87 -25.27 -7.12
N CYS A 113 8.05 -23.95 -7.11
CA CYS A 113 7.23 -23.05 -6.30
C CYS A 113 5.86 -22.78 -6.94
N SER A 114 4.83 -22.64 -6.10
CA SER A 114 3.59 -21.99 -6.53
C SER A 114 3.86 -20.52 -6.86
N THR A 115 3.16 -19.97 -7.87
CA THR A 115 3.24 -18.54 -8.20
C THR A 115 2.66 -17.63 -7.11
N GLU A 116 1.91 -18.19 -6.16
CA GLU A 116 1.35 -17.48 -5.01
C GLU A 116 2.21 -17.63 -3.74
N ASP A 117 3.20 -18.55 -3.75
CA ASP A 117 4.09 -18.77 -2.61
C ASP A 117 5.30 -17.84 -2.70
N GLY A 118 5.11 -16.59 -2.27
CA GLY A 118 6.15 -15.58 -2.28
C GLY A 118 7.40 -15.97 -1.47
N ALA A 119 7.26 -16.72 -0.39
CA ALA A 119 8.40 -17.18 0.40
C ALA A 119 9.21 -18.24 -0.37
N CYS A 120 8.55 -19.20 -1.01
CA CYS A 120 9.22 -20.16 -1.88
C CYS A 120 9.92 -19.47 -3.05
N LEU A 121 9.21 -18.58 -3.77
CA LEU A 121 9.75 -17.83 -4.91
C LEU A 121 10.98 -17.00 -4.51
N CYS A 122 10.92 -16.32 -3.35
CA CYS A 122 12.05 -15.54 -2.85
C CYS A 122 13.24 -16.38 -2.39
N ASN A 123 13.03 -17.63 -1.96
CA ASN A 123 14.11 -18.58 -1.67
C ASN A 123 14.66 -19.27 -2.93
N ASN A 124 13.92 -19.26 -4.04
CA ASN A 124 14.37 -19.83 -5.30
C ASN A 124 15.41 -18.91 -5.96
N ARG A 125 16.69 -19.27 -5.81
CA ARG A 125 17.82 -18.49 -6.36
C ARG A 125 17.76 -18.34 -7.88
N ASP A 126 17.30 -19.36 -8.61
CA ASP A 126 17.22 -19.32 -10.07
C ASP A 126 16.12 -18.36 -10.52
N TYR A 127 14.97 -18.36 -9.83
CA TYR A 127 13.89 -17.40 -10.05
C TYR A 127 14.37 -15.96 -9.83
N ILE A 128 14.99 -15.67 -8.68
CA ILE A 128 15.48 -14.33 -8.35
C ILE A 128 16.60 -13.89 -9.31
N THR A 129 17.52 -14.78 -9.66
CA THR A 129 18.62 -14.47 -10.59
C THR A 129 18.07 -14.21 -12.00
N SER A 130 17.07 -14.98 -12.45
CA SER A 130 16.41 -14.78 -13.74
C SER A 130 15.76 -13.41 -13.84
N ILE A 131 14.99 -13.00 -12.83
CA ILE A 131 14.36 -11.67 -12.78
C ILE A 131 15.43 -10.60 -12.79
N HIS A 132 16.43 -10.69 -11.90
CA HIS A 132 17.45 -9.66 -11.78
C HIS A 132 18.26 -9.48 -13.07
N THR A 133 18.65 -10.57 -13.73
CA THR A 133 19.37 -10.52 -15.01
C THR A 133 18.51 -9.87 -16.10
N CYS A 134 17.22 -10.22 -16.16
CA CYS A 134 16.29 -9.58 -17.10
C CYS A 134 16.13 -8.08 -16.81
N LEU A 135 16.00 -7.69 -15.54
CA LEU A 135 15.90 -6.28 -15.14
C LEU A 135 17.16 -5.50 -15.54
N GLN A 136 18.35 -6.06 -15.33
CA GLN A 136 19.61 -5.44 -15.75
C GLN A 136 19.71 -5.21 -17.27
N GLY A 137 19.05 -6.06 -18.07
CA GLY A 137 19.01 -5.91 -19.53
C GLY A 137 17.87 -5.02 -20.04
N SER A 138 16.79 -4.86 -19.27
CA SER A 138 15.54 -4.23 -19.74
C SER A 138 15.28 -2.86 -19.12
N CYS A 139 15.78 -2.63 -17.91
CA CYS A 139 15.60 -1.41 -17.13
C CYS A 139 16.92 -0.66 -16.93
N THR A 140 16.85 0.66 -16.76
CA THR A 140 18.04 1.48 -16.47
C THR A 140 17.73 2.55 -15.42
N GLY A 141 18.77 3.18 -14.87
CA GLY A 141 18.63 4.32 -13.97
C GLY A 141 17.69 4.08 -12.80
N GLN A 142 16.75 5.00 -12.58
CA GLN A 142 15.79 4.94 -11.48
C GLN A 142 14.83 3.74 -11.58
N ASP A 143 14.47 3.31 -12.79
CA ASP A 143 13.57 2.15 -12.96
C ASP A 143 14.24 0.86 -12.50
N LEU A 144 15.51 0.66 -12.83
CA LEU A 144 16.25 -0.52 -12.34
C LEU A 144 16.37 -0.49 -10.81
N GLN A 145 16.69 0.67 -10.23
CA GLN A 145 16.79 0.83 -8.78
C GLN A 145 15.45 0.56 -8.08
N ALA A 146 14.35 1.11 -8.61
CA ALA A 146 13.01 0.90 -8.07
C ALA A 146 12.59 -0.58 -8.15
N ALA A 147 12.82 -1.23 -9.29
CA ALA A 147 12.50 -2.65 -9.47
C ALA A 147 13.28 -3.54 -8.49
N VAL A 148 14.58 -3.30 -8.30
CA VAL A 148 15.41 -4.04 -7.35
C VAL A 148 15.00 -3.76 -5.90
N LEU A 149 14.71 -2.51 -5.56
CA LEU A 149 14.21 -2.12 -4.23
C LEU A 149 12.91 -2.85 -3.90
N VAL A 150 11.94 -2.83 -4.80
CA VAL A 150 10.64 -3.48 -4.62
C VAL A 150 10.79 -5.00 -4.51
N GLY A 151 11.65 -5.61 -5.33
CA GLY A 151 11.97 -7.04 -5.23
C GLY A 151 12.53 -7.42 -3.85
N LYS A 152 13.53 -6.68 -3.37
CA LYS A 152 14.11 -6.89 -2.04
C LYS A 152 13.08 -6.70 -0.93
N ALA A 153 12.32 -5.61 -0.98
CA ALA A 153 11.33 -5.28 0.04
C ALA A 153 10.18 -6.30 0.09
N THR A 154 9.70 -6.73 -1.07
CA THR A 154 8.71 -7.82 -1.18
C THR A 154 9.25 -9.11 -0.55
N CYS A 155 10.48 -9.51 -0.88
CA CYS A 155 11.04 -10.73 -0.31
C CYS A 155 11.28 -10.62 1.20
N ARG A 156 11.69 -9.45 1.70
CA ARG A 156 11.77 -9.22 3.15
C ARG A 156 10.40 -9.30 3.82
N ALA A 157 9.33 -8.88 3.16
CA ALA A 157 7.97 -9.06 3.65
C ALA A 157 7.53 -10.53 3.72
N TYR A 158 8.17 -11.42 2.95
CA TYR A 158 8.06 -12.88 3.07
C TYR A 158 9.13 -13.51 3.99
N GLY A 159 9.98 -12.69 4.63
CA GLY A 159 11.00 -13.14 5.57
C GLY A 159 12.29 -13.61 4.91
N VAL A 160 12.54 -13.22 3.66
CA VAL A 160 13.71 -13.66 2.87
C VAL A 160 14.56 -12.45 2.46
N ASP A 161 15.85 -12.47 2.81
CA ASP A 161 16.81 -11.48 2.32
C ASP A 161 17.49 -11.96 1.03
N ILE A 162 17.18 -11.29 -0.08
CA ILE A 162 17.76 -11.57 -1.40
C ILE A 162 18.92 -10.65 -1.76
N SER A 163 19.32 -9.72 -0.88
CA SER A 163 20.43 -8.78 -1.13
C SER A 163 21.74 -9.48 -1.55
N PRO A 164 22.09 -10.67 -1.03
CA PRO A 164 23.25 -11.43 -1.52
C PRO A 164 23.16 -11.91 -2.98
N ILE A 165 21.97 -11.90 -3.58
CA ILE A 165 21.74 -12.36 -4.97
C ILE A 165 21.70 -11.16 -5.92
N VAL A 166 21.02 -10.08 -5.52
CA VAL A 166 20.74 -8.93 -6.39
C VAL A 166 21.60 -7.70 -6.09
N GLY A 167 22.58 -7.83 -5.20
CA GLY A 167 23.46 -6.73 -4.75
C GLY A 167 22.86 -5.91 -3.61
N ALA A 168 23.66 -5.00 -3.06
CA ALA A 168 23.24 -4.03 -2.03
C ALA A 168 22.32 -2.95 -2.61
#